data_AF-A0A3M1JFA1-F1
#
_entry.id   AF-A0A3M1JFA1-F1
#
_cell.length_a   1.000
_cell.length_b   1.000
_cell.length_c   1.000
_cell.angle_alpha   90.00
_cell.angle_beta   90.00
_cell.angle_gamma   90.00
#
_symmetry.space_group_name_H-M   'P 1'
#
loop_
_entity.id
_entity.type
_entity.pdbx_description
1 polymer ?
#
loop_
_entity_poly.entity_id
_entity_poly.type
_entity_poly.pdbx_seq_one_letter_code
_entity_poly.pdbx_strand_id
1 'polypeptide(L)' 'VLEDEKVLGTAHVALGNNISFGGSVNVPVHIDGVFRKPTVFVDGRKITENGKLLFER' A
#
# COMPACT_ATOMS: atom_id res chain seq x y z
N VAL A 1 -7.33 4.14 -10.45
CA VAL A 1 -6.19 4.00 -9.50
C VAL A 1 -6.59 4.54 -8.13
N LEU A 2 -6.81 5.84 -7.97
CA LEU A 2 -7.19 6.45 -6.67
C LEU A 2 -8.40 5.79 -5.97
N GLU A 3 -9.40 5.37 -6.74
CA GLU A 3 -10.61 4.73 -6.21
C GLU A 3 -10.38 3.29 -5.73
N ASP A 4 -9.36 2.58 -6.26
CA ASP A 4 -8.99 1.22 -5.84
C ASP A 4 -7.94 1.24 -4.71
N GLU A 5 -7.06 2.24 -4.71
CA GLU A 5 -5.96 2.40 -3.75
C GLU A 5 -6.42 2.87 -2.37
N LYS A 6 -7.49 3.67 -2.31
CA LYS A 6 -7.95 4.32 -1.08
C LYS A 6 -9.16 3.63 -0.45
N VAL A 7 -9.45 2.39 -0.88
CA VAL A 7 -10.51 1.59 -0.29
C VAL A 7 -10.07 1.10 1.08
N LEU A 8 -10.90 1.31 2.09
CA LEU A 8 -10.62 0.81 3.44
C LEU A 8 -10.40 -0.71 3.40
N GLY A 9 -9.26 -1.16 3.92
CA GLY A 9 -8.90 -2.57 3.95
C GLY A 9 -8.13 -3.08 2.73
N THR A 10 -7.81 -2.24 1.74
CA THR A 10 -6.84 -2.58 0.69
C THR A 10 -5.44 -2.09 1.04
N ALA A 11 -4.43 -2.59 0.33
CA ALA A 11 -3.06 -2.07 0.38
C ALA A 11 -2.53 -1.97 -1.05
N HIS A 12 -1.55 -1.09 -1.28
CA HIS A 12 -0.84 -1.07 -2.55
C HIS A 12 0.68 -1.09 -2.35
N VAL A 13 1.39 -1.50 -3.39
CA VAL A 13 2.85 -1.31 -3.53
C VAL A 13 3.10 -0.77 -4.92
N ALA A 14 3.92 0.28 -4.99
CA ALA A 14 4.31 0.91 -6.25
C ALA A 14 5.76 0.57 -6.63
N LEU A 15 6.00 0.36 -7.92
CA LEU A 15 7.34 0.18 -8.48
C LEU A 15 7.67 1.31 -9.47
N GLY A 16 8.89 1.84 -9.40
CA GLY A 16 9.40 2.81 -10.36
C GLY A 16 9.78 4.15 -9.73
N ASN A 17 9.32 5.25 -10.32
CA ASN A 17 9.69 6.61 -9.92
C ASN A 17 9.30 6.88 -8.46
N ASN A 18 10.25 7.41 -7.70
CA ASN A 18 10.00 7.85 -6.32
C ASN A 18 10.56 9.25 -5.98
N ILE A 19 10.92 10.06 -6.99
CA ILE A 19 11.48 11.40 -6.78
C ILE A 19 10.52 12.32 -6.03
N SER A 20 9.22 12.29 -6.37
CA SER A 20 8.19 13.08 -5.69
C SER A 20 7.95 12.68 -4.23
N PHE A 21 8.41 11.49 -3.84
CA PHE A 21 8.31 10.95 -2.49
C PHE A 21 9.62 11.09 -1.69
N GLY A 22 10.62 11.80 -2.23
CA GLY A 22 11.91 12.02 -1.57
C GLY A 22 12.93 10.89 -1.78
N GLY A 23 12.67 9.95 -2.68
CA GLY A 23 13.65 8.94 -3.09
C GLY A 23 14.61 9.44 -4.17
N SER A 24 15.47 8.54 -4.65
CA SER A 24 16.51 8.83 -5.65
C SER A 24 16.28 8.17 -7.01
N VAL A 25 15.17 7.42 -7.18
CA VAL A 25 14.89 6.64 -8.38
C VAL A 25 14.06 7.48 -9.36
N ASN A 26 14.68 7.84 -10.48
CA ASN A 26 14.06 8.61 -11.56
C ASN A 26 13.96 7.79 -12.85
N VAL A 27 12.80 7.18 -13.06
CA VAL A 27 12.45 6.41 -14.26
C VAL A 27 11.06 6.85 -14.77
N PRO A 28 10.72 6.67 -16.06
CA PRO A 28 9.45 7.15 -16.61
C PRO A 28 8.23 6.28 -16.25
N VAL A 29 8.39 5.32 -15.34
CA VAL A 29 7.35 4.36 -14.94
C VAL A 29 7.04 4.50 -13.45
N HIS A 30 5.76 4.35 -13.10
CA HIS A 30 5.27 4.18 -11.75
C HIS A 30 4.06 3.25 -11.86
N ILE A 31 4.13 2.07 -11.25
CA ILE A 31 3.15 0.99 -11.44
C ILE A 31 2.64 0.56 -10.07
N ASP A 32 1.34 0.75 -9.86
CA ASP A 32 0.64 0.41 -8.62
C ASP A 32 0.04 -1.00 -8.67
N GLY A 33 0.46 -1.85 -7.75
CA GLY A 33 -0.17 -3.14 -7.48
C GLY A 33 -1.07 -3.06 -6.26
N VAL A 34 -2.37 -3.32 -6.43
CA VAL A 34 -3.36 -3.26 -5.34
C VAL A 34 -3.72 -4.66 -4.82
N PHE A 35 -3.64 -4.83 -3.51
CA PHE A 35 -4.05 -6.02 -2.77
C PHE A 35 -5.41 -5.78 -2.11
N ARG A 36 -6.43 -6.57 -2.50
CA ARG A 36 -7.81 -6.36 -2.04
C ARG A 36 -8.10 -6.85 -0.62
N LYS A 37 -7.40 -7.90 -0.16
CA LYS A 37 -7.61 -8.53 1.17
C LYS A 37 -6.26 -8.86 1.82
N PRO A 38 -5.38 -7.88 2.05
CA PRO A 38 -4.06 -8.11 2.58
C PRO A 38 -4.11 -8.42 4.08
N THR A 39 -3.16 -9.24 4.53
CA THR A 39 -2.75 -9.31 5.93
C THR A 39 -1.43 -8.56 6.04
N VAL A 40 -1.43 -7.41 6.70
CA VAL A 40 -0.27 -6.52 6.79
C VAL A 40 0.28 -6.57 8.22
N PHE A 41 1.60 -6.62 8.32
CA PHE A 41 2.35 -6.49 9.56
C PHE A 41 3.23 -5.24 9.49
N VAL A 42 3.25 -4.46 10.56
CA VAL A 42 4.17 -3.32 10.74
C VAL A 42 4.87 -3.53 12.07
N ASP A 43 6.21 -3.53 12.05
CA ASP A 43 7.06 -3.75 13.23
C ASP A 43 6.69 -5.03 14.02
N GLY A 44 6.36 -6.10 13.30
CA GLY A 44 5.93 -7.37 13.89
C GLY A 44 4.50 -7.40 14.43
N ARG A 45 3.76 -6.28 14.40
CA ARG A 45 2.36 -6.21 14.80
C ARG A 45 1.45 -6.37 13.59
N LYS A 46 0.48 -7.29 13.68
CA LYS A 46 -0.53 -7.46 12.64
C LYS A 46 -1.51 -6.28 12.68
N ILE A 47 -1.61 -5.56 11.57
CA ILE A 47 -2.42 -4.34 11.44
C ILE A 47 -3.72 -4.57 10.66
N THR A 48 -3.67 -5.50 9.72
CA THR A 48 -4.84 -6.02 9.00
C THR A 48 -4.81 -7.54 8.95
N GLU A 49 -5.99 -8.15 8.90
CA GLU A 49 -6.15 -9.57 8.60
C GLU A 49 -7.21 -9.74 7.52
N ASN A 50 -6.84 -10.29 6.36
CA ASN A 50 -7.74 -10.47 5.22
C ASN A 50 -8.52 -9.19 4.83
N GLY A 51 -7.86 -8.03 4.90
CA GLY A 51 -8.45 -6.73 4.62
C GLY A 51 -9.30 -6.13 5.76
N LYS A 52 -9.40 -6.78 6.92
CA LYS A 52 -10.02 -6.20 8.12
C LYS A 52 -8.98 -5.50 8.97
N LEU A 53 -9.23 -4.25 9.36
CA LEU A 53 -8.36 -3.51 10.29
C LEU A 53 -8.50 -4.08 11.70
N LEU A 54 -7.37 -4.19 12.41
CA LEU A 54 -7.32 -4.78 13.76
C LEU A 54 -7.20 -3.74 14.88
N PHE A 55 -7.25 -2.44 14.55
CA PHE A 55 -7.01 -1.35 15.49
C PHE A 55 -8.21 -0.45 15.76
N GLU A 56 -9.40 -0.80 15.26
CA GLU A 56 -10.61 -0.08 15.64
C GLU A 56 -11.01 -0.45 17.08
N ARG A 57 -10.82 0.52 17.99
CA ARG A 57 -11.56 0.67 19.24
C ARG A 57 -12.08 2.09 19.31
#